data_AF-A0A364LJI6-F1
#
_entry.id   AF-A0A364LJI6-F1
#
_cell.length_a   1.000
_cell.length_b   1.000
_cell.length_c   1.000
_cell.angle_alpha   90.00
_cell.angle_beta   90.00
_cell.angle_gamma   90.00
#
_symmetry.space_group_name_H-M   'P 1'
#
loop_
_entity.id
_entity.type
_entity.pdbx_description
1 polymer ?
#
loop_
_entity_poly.entity_id
_entity_poly.type
_entity_poly.pdbx_seq_one_letter_code
_entity_poly.pdbx_strand_id
1 'polypeptide(L)'
;MLDDNLEYRVLCKKSGVNSDSPWLLQEFDKNDRKDYRDFIPWDGFLTFKVNDLLYSYSTDINNTIINSEETDCNTELVRQGGSILGRLQPIGCYAEKSNSENEDFVYSMFGSKRPIEHFGLNIKKNKNSNDKAKCQLRGWMSFTEETGNAHISVYLSLTPQQFDSMADLIKSKHIDLLELTLHNPPGFYSERASSGENYIKILMDSKEHKFGQDSEINPPCLGYVNDFNIKIIQRHYWIEPDEEEQHEVEKEEVIETQQDLENLLPRFERIEAVLGFPLWVILVMFCILFFKFIFLQ
;
A
#
# COMPACT_ATOMS: atom_id res chain seq x y z
N MET A 1 9.57 -3.94 31.73
CA MET A 1 8.79 -5.06 31.18
C MET A 1 8.59 -4.75 29.70
N LEU A 2 9.12 -5.60 28.82
CA LEU A 2 8.77 -5.53 27.39
C LEU A 2 7.24 -5.64 27.28
N ASP A 3 6.64 -4.96 26.31
CA ASP A 3 5.30 -5.35 25.90
C ASP A 3 5.38 -6.82 25.49
N ASP A 4 4.51 -7.70 26.02
CA ASP A 4 4.63 -9.17 25.88
C ASP A 4 4.68 -9.63 24.41
N ASN A 5 4.38 -8.71 23.49
CA ASN A 5 4.28 -8.92 22.06
C ASN A 5 5.53 -8.54 21.25
N LEU A 6 6.54 -7.88 21.85
CA LEU A 6 7.77 -7.46 21.15
C LEU A 6 8.93 -8.44 21.40
N GLU A 7 9.64 -8.80 20.33
CA GLU A 7 10.82 -9.68 20.39
C GLU A 7 12.08 -8.92 20.82
N TYR A 8 12.13 -7.62 20.52
CA TYR A 8 13.29 -6.77 20.72
C TYR A 8 12.94 -5.46 21.45
N ARG A 9 13.83 -5.03 22.33
CA ARG A 9 13.85 -3.67 22.87
C ARG A 9 14.63 -2.75 21.93
N VAL A 10 14.07 -1.59 21.61
CA VAL A 10 14.72 -0.56 20.79
C VAL A 10 15.41 0.46 21.68
N LEU A 11 16.69 0.72 21.43
CA LEU A 11 17.49 1.74 22.11
C LEU A 11 18.05 2.75 21.11
N CYS A 12 17.98 4.02 21.47
CA CYS A 12 18.62 5.10 20.74
C CYS A 12 19.95 5.47 21.39
N LYS A 13 21.03 5.54 20.60
CA LYS A 13 22.39 5.81 21.08
C LYS A 13 23.03 6.96 20.31
N LYS A 14 23.70 7.88 21.01
CA LYS A 14 24.58 8.87 20.37
C LYS A 14 25.69 8.17 19.61
N SER A 15 25.93 8.59 18.38
CA SER A 15 26.99 8.03 17.56
C SER A 15 28.36 8.57 17.99
N GLY A 16 29.43 7.88 17.61
CA GLY A 16 30.80 8.34 17.84
C GLY A 16 31.13 9.62 17.05
N VAL A 17 32.24 10.27 17.41
CA VAL A 17 32.66 11.62 16.93
C VAL A 17 32.79 11.75 15.40
N ASN A 18 32.85 10.66 14.63
CA ASN A 18 33.06 10.65 13.18
C ASN A 18 31.97 9.87 12.42
N SER A 19 30.71 10.14 12.71
CA SER A 19 29.58 9.40 12.12
C SER A 19 28.71 10.32 11.26
N ASP A 20 28.32 9.83 10.09
CA ASP A 20 27.39 10.53 9.17
C ASP A 20 26.05 10.86 9.83
N SER A 21 25.60 10.03 10.79
CA SER A 21 24.45 10.33 11.64
C SER A 21 24.88 10.60 13.09
N PRO A 22 24.34 11.62 13.78
CA PRO A 22 24.65 11.92 15.17
C PRO A 22 24.14 10.87 16.16
N TRP A 23 23.26 9.97 15.73
CA TRP A 23 22.70 8.90 16.55
C TRP A 23 22.25 7.71 15.71
N LEU A 24 21.99 6.59 16.37
CA LEU A 24 21.56 5.34 15.74
C LEU A 24 20.59 4.58 16.64
N LEU A 25 19.82 3.67 16.05
CA LEU A 25 18.95 2.73 16.74
C LEU A 25 19.58 1.34 16.78
N GLN A 26 19.35 0.64 17.89
CA GLN A 26 19.81 -0.72 18.15
C GLN A 26 18.67 -1.54 18.71
N GLU A 27 18.58 -2.80 18.30
CA GLU A 27 17.65 -3.77 18.86
C GLU A 27 18.38 -4.70 19.85
N PHE A 28 17.76 -5.01 20.97
CA PHE A 28 18.28 -5.94 21.98
C PHE A 28 17.23 -7.02 22.24
N ASP A 29 17.64 -8.29 22.21
CA ASP A 29 16.73 -9.39 22.49
C ASP A 29 16.34 -9.44 23.99
N LYS A 30 15.48 -10.40 24.34
CA LYS A 30 15.07 -10.65 25.73
C LYS A 30 16.20 -11.01 26.71
N ASN A 31 17.39 -11.35 26.21
CA ASN A 31 18.58 -11.64 27.01
C ASN A 31 19.57 -10.46 27.02
N ASP A 32 19.13 -9.26 26.62
CA ASP A 32 19.96 -8.07 26.43
C ASP A 32 21.14 -8.27 25.46
N ARG A 33 21.01 -9.21 24.52
CA ARG A 33 21.97 -9.37 23.42
C ARG A 33 21.58 -8.44 22.30
N LYS A 34 22.51 -7.56 21.94
CA LYS A 34 22.36 -6.64 20.81
C LYS A 34 22.22 -7.42 19.50
N ASP A 35 21.26 -7.04 18.66
CA ASP A 35 21.29 -7.40 17.25
C ASP A 35 22.52 -6.76 16.60
N TYR A 36 23.15 -7.44 15.65
CA TYR A 36 24.45 -7.00 15.13
C TYR A 36 24.36 -5.66 14.38
N ARG A 37 23.16 -5.27 13.95
CA ARG A 37 22.89 -4.13 13.08
C ARG A 37 22.73 -2.84 13.87
N ASP A 38 23.31 -1.77 13.34
CA ASP A 38 23.05 -0.41 13.77
C ASP A 38 22.20 0.26 12.69
N PHE A 39 21.15 0.96 13.08
CA PHE A 39 20.23 1.59 12.15
C PHE A 39 20.33 3.11 12.22
N ILE A 40 20.44 3.76 11.06
CA ILE A 40 20.46 5.22 10.93
C ILE A 40 19.21 5.70 10.19
N PRO A 41 18.76 6.94 10.42
CA PRO A 41 17.62 7.49 9.68
C PRO A 41 17.83 7.39 8.17
N TRP A 42 16.79 6.96 7.45
CA TRP A 42 16.79 6.97 5.99
C TRP A 42 16.72 8.41 5.47
N ASP A 43 17.69 8.79 4.64
CA ASP A 43 17.87 10.13 4.07
C ASP A 43 17.68 10.19 2.55
N GLY A 44 17.20 9.08 1.95
CA GLY A 44 16.87 9.00 0.54
C GLY A 44 15.37 9.12 0.26
N PHE A 45 14.97 8.65 -0.92
CA PHE A 45 13.55 8.51 -1.29
C PHE A 45 13.14 7.06 -1.48
N LEU A 46 11.86 6.79 -1.22
CA LEU A 46 11.22 5.49 -1.46
C LEU A 46 10.18 5.65 -2.55
N THR A 47 10.30 4.86 -3.62
CA THR A 47 9.35 4.87 -4.74
C THR A 47 8.54 3.59 -4.75
N PHE A 48 7.23 3.77 -4.87
CA PHE A 48 6.25 2.70 -4.92
C PHE A 48 5.49 2.77 -6.24
N LYS A 49 5.34 1.62 -6.90
CA LYS A 49 4.30 1.42 -7.90
C LYS A 49 2.98 1.20 -7.18
N VAL A 50 1.93 1.88 -7.62
CA VAL A 50 0.58 1.66 -7.11
C VAL A 50 -0.14 0.66 -8.01
N ASN A 51 -0.62 -0.41 -7.39
CA ASN A 51 -1.42 -1.47 -8.00
C ASN A 51 -2.85 -1.44 -7.43
N ASP A 52 -3.77 -2.12 -8.10
CA ASP A 52 -5.13 -2.39 -7.61
C ASP A 52 -5.89 -1.13 -7.15
N LEU A 53 -5.82 -0.06 -7.96
CA LEU A 53 -6.51 1.19 -7.67
C LEU A 53 -8.03 1.01 -7.68
N LEU A 54 -8.66 1.35 -6.57
CA LEU A 54 -10.11 1.29 -6.40
C LEU A 54 -10.64 2.67 -5.98
N TYR A 55 -11.48 3.26 -6.82
CA TYR A 55 -12.30 4.41 -6.42
C TYR A 55 -13.52 3.93 -5.64
N SER A 56 -13.66 4.39 -4.41
CA SER A 56 -14.80 4.12 -3.53
C SER A 56 -15.53 5.42 -3.22
N TYR A 57 -16.85 5.41 -3.39
CA TYR A 57 -17.73 6.52 -3.06
C TYR A 57 -18.67 6.11 -1.92
N SER A 58 -18.77 6.95 -0.89
CA SER A 58 -19.68 6.76 0.23
C SER A 58 -20.52 8.01 0.46
N THR A 59 -21.79 7.79 0.84
CA THR A 59 -22.68 8.85 1.32
C THR A 59 -23.05 8.49 2.76
N ASP A 60 -22.54 9.26 3.72
CA ASP A 60 -22.88 9.10 5.13
C ASP A 60 -24.08 10.01 5.44
N ILE A 61 -25.22 9.40 5.74
CA ILE A 61 -26.43 10.10 6.17
C ILE A 61 -26.49 10.00 7.70
N ASN A 62 -26.25 11.09 8.41
CA ASN A 62 -26.32 11.11 9.86
C ASN A 62 -27.60 11.81 10.33
N ASN A 63 -28.56 11.02 10.81
CA ASN A 63 -29.79 11.53 11.43
C ASN A 63 -29.51 11.84 12.90
N THR A 64 -28.94 13.01 13.15
CA THR A 64 -28.81 13.49 14.53
C THR A 64 -30.17 14.02 14.96
N ILE A 65 -30.92 13.21 15.74
CA ILE A 65 -32.13 13.66 16.41
C ILE A 65 -31.69 14.66 17.48
N ILE A 66 -31.79 15.95 17.16
CA ILE A 66 -31.57 17.01 18.15
C ILE A 66 -32.84 17.03 18.99
N ASN A 67 -32.80 16.43 20.18
CA ASN A 67 -33.83 16.57 21.21
C ASN A 67 -33.80 18.01 21.78
N SER A 68 -34.08 19.02 20.95
CA SER A 68 -34.43 20.35 21.42
C SER A 68 -35.94 20.46 21.35
N GLU A 69 -36.59 20.57 22.51
CA GLU A 69 -38.05 20.61 22.68
C GLU A 69 -38.74 21.81 22.01
N GLU A 70 -38.00 22.71 21.36
CA GLU A 70 -38.58 23.80 20.60
C GLU A 70 -37.76 24.02 19.32
N THR A 71 -38.48 24.03 18.17
CA THR A 71 -38.05 24.28 16.79
C THR A 71 -37.77 23.05 15.90
N ASP A 72 -38.74 22.81 15.03
CA ASP A 72 -38.95 21.72 14.08
C ASP A 72 -37.99 21.78 12.86
N CYS A 73 -36.68 21.69 13.12
CA CYS A 73 -35.65 21.75 12.09
C CYS A 73 -34.81 20.46 12.06
N ASN A 74 -35.40 19.35 11.61
CA ASN A 74 -34.63 18.15 11.26
C ASN A 74 -33.66 18.49 10.12
N THR A 75 -32.42 18.82 10.46
CA THR A 75 -31.39 19.13 9.47
C THR A 75 -30.59 17.86 9.18
N GLU A 76 -30.95 17.15 8.12
CA GLU A 76 -30.17 15.99 7.66
C GLU A 76 -28.79 16.45 7.19
N LEU A 77 -27.73 16.03 7.89
CA LEU A 77 -26.37 16.28 7.46
C LEU A 77 -25.91 15.12 6.57
N VAL A 78 -26.07 15.28 5.26
CA VAL A 78 -25.53 14.35 4.26
C VAL A 78 -24.06 14.67 4.01
N ARG A 79 -23.15 13.75 4.35
CA ARG A 79 -21.72 13.85 4.04
C ARG A 79 -21.38 12.91 2.91
N GLN A 80 -21.15 13.45 1.72
CA GLN A 80 -20.62 12.69 0.60
C GLN A 80 -19.09 12.69 0.64
N GLY A 81 -18.48 11.54 0.40
CA GLY A 81 -17.03 11.36 0.42
C GLY A 81 -16.57 10.37 -0.64
N GLY A 82 -15.52 10.74 -1.36
CA GLY A 82 -14.75 9.81 -2.19
C GLY A 82 -13.47 9.41 -1.48
N SER A 83 -13.05 8.17 -1.69
CA SER A 83 -11.69 7.70 -1.36
C SER A 83 -11.14 6.86 -2.49
N ILE A 84 -9.83 6.91 -2.70
CA ILE A 84 -9.12 6.02 -3.61
C ILE A 84 -8.24 5.12 -2.75
N LEU A 85 -8.39 3.81 -2.93
CA LEU A 85 -7.59 2.80 -2.27
C LEU A 85 -6.63 2.19 -3.28
N GLY A 86 -5.49 1.70 -2.82
CA GLY A 86 -4.55 0.98 -3.66
C GLY A 86 -3.55 0.17 -2.84
N ARG A 87 -2.82 -0.70 -3.51
CA ARG A 87 -1.69 -1.44 -2.94
C ARG A 87 -0.39 -0.85 -3.45
N LEU A 88 0.54 -0.60 -2.56
CA LEU A 88 1.86 -0.09 -2.89
C LEU A 88 2.83 -1.27 -2.98
N GLN A 89 3.57 -1.32 -4.09
CA GLN A 89 4.68 -2.23 -4.30
C GLN A 89 5.96 -1.40 -4.33
N PRO A 90 6.91 -1.60 -3.40
CA PRO A 90 8.22 -0.98 -3.49
C PRO A 90 8.88 -1.37 -4.83
N ILE A 91 9.35 -0.38 -5.59
CA ILE A 91 10.05 -0.62 -6.87
C ILE A 91 11.47 -0.08 -6.89
N GLY A 92 11.85 0.71 -5.89
CA GLY A 92 13.20 1.20 -5.75
C GLY A 92 13.32 2.13 -4.56
N CYS A 93 14.55 2.23 -4.07
CA CYS A 93 14.96 3.36 -3.27
C CYS A 93 16.26 3.90 -3.85
N TYR A 94 16.48 5.18 -3.65
CA TYR A 94 17.75 5.79 -4.01
C TYR A 94 18.23 6.53 -2.77
N ALA A 95 19.21 5.94 -2.11
CA ALA A 95 20.18 6.72 -1.37
C ALA A 95 21.22 7.20 -2.40
N GLU A 96 21.79 8.40 -2.22
CA GLU A 96 22.77 8.99 -3.15
C GLU A 96 24.00 8.09 -3.44
N LYS A 97 24.15 6.97 -2.73
CA LYS A 97 25.30 6.05 -2.78
C LYS A 97 25.00 4.66 -3.37
N SER A 98 23.74 4.33 -3.71
CA SER A 98 23.38 3.01 -4.25
C SER A 98 23.19 3.04 -5.78
N ASN A 99 24.07 2.35 -6.51
CA ASN A 99 23.99 2.18 -7.99
C ASN A 99 23.27 0.88 -8.39
N SER A 100 22.51 0.28 -7.48
CA SER A 100 21.94 -1.06 -7.65
C SER A 100 20.45 -0.97 -7.99
N GLU A 101 20.13 -0.98 -9.29
CA GLU A 101 18.74 -0.91 -9.78
C GLU A 101 17.93 -2.21 -9.56
N ASN A 102 18.52 -3.26 -8.98
CA ASN A 102 17.92 -4.61 -8.93
C ASN A 102 17.98 -5.30 -7.56
N GLU A 103 18.30 -4.59 -6.47
CA GLU A 103 18.30 -5.22 -5.15
C GLU A 103 16.91 -5.16 -4.50
N ASP A 104 16.42 -6.33 -4.09
CA ASP A 104 15.17 -6.46 -3.35
C ASP A 104 15.35 -5.86 -1.94
N PHE A 105 14.57 -4.84 -1.63
CA PHE A 105 14.52 -4.25 -0.30
C PHE A 105 13.68 -5.12 0.65
N VAL A 106 14.24 -5.42 1.82
CA VAL A 106 13.55 -6.11 2.89
C VAL A 106 13.11 -5.09 3.93
N TYR A 107 11.79 -5.03 4.16
CA TYR A 107 11.19 -4.14 5.14
C TYR A 107 10.76 -4.93 6.37
N SER A 108 11.02 -4.41 7.56
CA SER A 108 10.54 -4.99 8.82
C SER A 108 10.25 -3.91 9.85
N MET A 109 9.45 -4.23 10.86
CA MET A 109 9.21 -3.30 11.98
C MET A 109 10.35 -3.36 12.99
N PHE A 110 10.65 -2.24 13.64
CA PHE A 110 11.42 -2.27 14.88
C PHE A 110 10.66 -3.04 15.97
N GLY A 111 11.40 -3.66 16.89
CA GLY A 111 10.86 -4.51 17.95
C GLY A 111 10.52 -5.93 17.50
N SER A 112 10.67 -6.26 16.21
CA SER A 112 10.29 -7.57 15.65
C SER A 112 11.15 -7.98 14.45
N LYS A 113 11.29 -9.28 14.19
CA LYS A 113 11.85 -9.82 12.94
C LYS A 113 10.83 -9.93 11.80
N ARG A 114 9.57 -9.60 12.05
CA ARG A 114 8.50 -9.82 11.09
C ARG A 114 8.67 -8.90 9.87
N PRO A 115 8.63 -9.46 8.65
CA PRO A 115 8.65 -8.66 7.44
C PRO A 115 7.35 -7.86 7.30
N ILE A 116 7.43 -6.70 6.64
CA ILE A 116 6.25 -5.96 6.24
C ILE A 116 5.74 -6.56 4.94
N GLU A 117 4.58 -7.17 4.99
CA GLU A 117 4.02 -7.88 3.85
C GLU A 117 3.29 -6.94 2.89
N HIS A 118 2.65 -5.90 3.43
CA HIS A 118 1.75 -5.04 2.68
C HIS A 118 1.97 -3.57 2.99
N PHE A 119 2.09 -2.79 1.92
CA PHE A 119 1.98 -1.34 1.94
C PHE A 119 0.64 -0.96 1.28
N GLY A 120 -0.20 -0.24 2.00
CA GLY A 120 -1.50 0.24 1.54
C GLY A 120 -1.44 1.72 1.16
N LEU A 121 -2.32 2.12 0.25
CA LEU A 121 -2.57 3.51 -0.11
C LEU A 121 -4.03 3.87 0.17
N ASN A 122 -4.24 5.01 0.82
CA ASN A 122 -5.55 5.60 1.04
C ASN A 122 -5.50 7.09 0.71
N ILE A 123 -6.13 7.49 -0.40
CA ILE A 123 -6.21 8.87 -0.83
C ILE A 123 -7.60 9.40 -0.52
N LYS A 124 -7.68 10.54 0.15
CA LYS A 124 -8.92 11.25 0.45
C LYS A 124 -8.91 12.66 -0.11
N LYS A 125 -10.10 13.15 -0.39
CA LYS A 125 -10.34 14.55 -0.74
C LYS A 125 -10.29 15.43 0.51
N ASN A 126 -9.52 16.52 0.49
CA ASN A 126 -9.59 17.54 1.53
C ASN A 126 -11.00 18.15 1.59
N LYS A 127 -11.49 18.41 2.80
CA LYS A 127 -12.79 19.07 3.00
C LYS A 127 -12.77 20.54 2.62
N ASN A 128 -11.65 21.21 2.90
CA ASN A 128 -11.45 22.62 2.57
C ASN A 128 -10.58 22.73 1.32
N SER A 129 -11.01 23.55 0.35
CA SER A 129 -10.26 23.79 -0.89
C SER A 129 -8.91 24.46 -0.66
N ASN A 130 -8.76 25.18 0.46
CA ASN A 130 -7.51 25.86 0.82
C ASN A 130 -6.50 24.95 1.55
N ASP A 131 -6.91 23.74 1.95
CA ASP A 131 -6.00 22.80 2.60
C ASP A 131 -5.01 22.26 1.58
N LYS A 132 -3.71 22.40 1.88
CA LYS A 132 -2.63 21.82 1.08
C LYS A 132 -2.70 20.29 1.09
N ALA A 133 -2.11 19.68 0.07
CA ALA A 133 -1.92 18.25 0.03
C ALA A 133 -1.04 17.79 1.21
N LYS A 134 -1.36 16.64 1.81
CA LYS A 134 -0.65 16.07 2.96
C LYS A 134 -0.43 14.59 2.75
N CYS A 135 0.67 14.08 3.28
CA CYS A 135 0.98 12.66 3.34
C CYS A 135 1.27 12.26 4.78
N GLN A 136 0.63 11.20 5.26
CA GLN A 136 0.85 10.63 6.58
C GLN A 136 1.08 9.12 6.46
N LEU A 137 2.11 8.63 7.12
CA LEU A 137 2.41 7.20 7.24
C LEU A 137 1.86 6.69 8.57
N ARG A 138 1.28 5.49 8.54
CA ARG A 138 0.90 4.74 9.74
C ARG A 138 1.30 3.29 9.57
N GLY A 139 1.62 2.65 10.69
CA GLY A 139 1.89 1.23 10.73
C GLY A 139 1.06 0.58 11.83
N TRP A 140 0.85 -0.71 11.70
CA TRP A 140 0.34 -1.55 12.78
C TRP A 140 0.89 -2.96 12.62
N MET A 141 0.97 -3.67 13.74
CA MET A 141 1.32 -5.08 13.78
C MET A 141 0.13 -5.86 14.34
N SER A 142 -0.26 -6.94 13.66
CA SER A 142 -1.18 -7.91 14.25
C SER A 142 -0.39 -8.88 15.13
N PHE A 143 -0.90 -9.17 16.33
CA PHE A 143 -0.30 -10.14 17.25
C PHE A 143 -1.09 -11.45 17.35
N THR A 144 -2.06 -11.66 16.47
CA THR A 144 -2.80 -12.93 16.39
C THR A 144 -1.86 -14.07 15.97
N GLU A 145 -1.86 -15.16 16.74
CA GLU A 145 -0.75 -16.10 16.99
C GLU A 145 -0.19 -16.89 15.79
N GLU A 146 -0.77 -16.82 14.59
CA GLU A 146 -0.35 -17.71 13.47
C GLU A 146 0.42 -17.03 12.33
N THR A 147 0.25 -15.73 12.09
CA THR A 147 0.95 -15.07 10.96
C THR A 147 1.49 -13.67 11.26
N GLY A 148 1.04 -13.03 12.35
CA GLY A 148 1.68 -11.83 12.88
C GLY A 148 2.05 -10.75 11.85
N ASN A 149 1.15 -10.40 10.92
CA ASN A 149 1.53 -9.58 9.78
C ASN A 149 1.77 -8.11 10.21
N ALA A 150 2.82 -7.50 9.64
CA ALA A 150 3.08 -6.07 9.78
C ALA A 150 2.61 -5.34 8.52
N HIS A 151 1.91 -4.22 8.73
CA HIS A 151 1.34 -3.43 7.65
C HIS A 151 1.74 -1.97 7.78
N ILE A 152 1.96 -1.34 6.64
CA ILE A 152 2.15 0.10 6.52
C ILE A 152 1.05 0.66 5.62
N SER A 153 0.52 1.82 5.95
CA SER A 153 -0.41 2.55 5.10
C SER A 153 0.01 3.99 4.92
N VAL A 154 -0.04 4.43 3.66
CA VAL A 154 0.16 5.82 3.26
C VAL A 154 -1.20 6.47 3.09
N TYR A 155 -1.46 7.49 3.89
CA TYR A 155 -2.66 8.30 3.83
C TYR A 155 -2.34 9.61 3.13
N LEU A 156 -2.90 9.80 1.94
CA LEU A 156 -2.79 11.05 1.19
C LEU A 156 -4.09 11.83 1.34
N SER A 157 -3.99 13.10 1.65
CA SER A 157 -5.11 14.03 1.57
C SER A 157 -4.80 15.04 0.50
N LEU A 158 -5.52 15.01 -0.61
CA LEU A 158 -5.27 15.87 -1.79
C LEU A 158 -6.24 17.04 -1.81
N THR A 159 -5.86 18.13 -2.50
CA THR A 159 -6.80 19.21 -2.76
C THR A 159 -8.00 18.68 -3.57
N PRO A 160 -9.18 19.32 -3.48
CA PRO A 160 -10.34 18.91 -4.26
C PRO A 160 -10.06 18.70 -5.76
N GLN A 161 -9.36 19.66 -6.37
CA GLN A 161 -9.00 19.61 -7.78
C GLN A 161 -8.08 18.42 -8.12
N GLN A 162 -7.05 18.18 -7.29
CA GLN A 162 -6.13 17.06 -7.49
C GLN A 162 -6.84 15.71 -7.34
N PHE A 163 -7.70 15.58 -6.32
CA PHE A 163 -8.46 14.37 -6.09
C PHE A 163 -9.44 14.08 -7.23
N ASP A 164 -10.22 15.08 -7.66
CA ASP A 164 -11.22 14.90 -8.72
C ASP A 164 -10.54 14.53 -10.04
N SER A 165 -9.46 15.23 -10.40
CA SER A 165 -8.66 14.89 -11.59
C SER A 165 -8.15 13.45 -11.54
N MET A 166 -7.60 12.99 -10.41
CA MET A 166 -7.14 11.61 -10.26
C MET A 166 -8.30 10.61 -10.29
N ALA A 167 -9.42 10.91 -9.64
CA ALA A 167 -10.60 10.07 -9.64
C ALA A 167 -11.16 9.88 -11.07
N ASP A 168 -11.17 10.93 -11.88
CA ASP A 168 -11.64 10.87 -13.26
C ASP A 168 -10.70 10.02 -14.14
N LEU A 169 -9.37 10.13 -13.94
CA LEU A 169 -8.40 9.26 -14.61
C LEU A 169 -8.56 7.78 -14.23
N ILE A 170 -8.87 7.49 -12.97
CA ILE A 170 -9.14 6.11 -12.50
C ILE A 170 -10.45 5.58 -13.10
N LYS A 171 -11.53 6.37 -13.04
CA LYS A 171 -12.85 5.96 -13.57
C LYS A 171 -12.83 5.72 -15.08
N SER A 172 -12.08 6.54 -15.81
CA SER A 172 -11.90 6.40 -17.26
C SER A 172 -10.91 5.30 -17.65
N LYS A 173 -10.27 4.62 -16.68
CA LYS A 173 -9.27 3.57 -16.90
C LYS A 173 -8.09 4.01 -17.77
N HIS A 174 -7.72 5.29 -17.71
CA HIS A 174 -6.62 5.87 -18.48
C HIS A 174 -5.31 5.94 -17.69
N ILE A 175 -5.01 4.98 -16.80
CA ILE A 175 -3.76 4.98 -16.04
C ILE A 175 -2.97 3.71 -16.38
N ASP A 176 -1.81 3.87 -17.03
CA ASP A 176 -0.89 2.75 -17.27
C ASP A 176 -0.01 2.49 -16.06
N LEU A 177 0.47 3.56 -15.43
CA LEU A 177 1.34 3.49 -14.27
C LEU A 177 1.12 4.69 -13.35
N LEU A 178 0.91 4.40 -12.06
CA LEU A 178 0.89 5.37 -10.98
C LEU A 178 2.08 5.08 -10.07
N GLU A 179 2.93 6.08 -9.85
CA GLU A 179 4.07 6.02 -8.93
C GLU A 179 3.87 7.00 -7.78
N LEU A 180 4.22 6.57 -6.57
CA LEU A 180 4.28 7.40 -5.38
C LEU A 180 5.72 7.42 -4.87
N THR A 181 6.30 8.61 -4.77
CA THR A 181 7.64 8.79 -4.20
C THR A 181 7.55 9.55 -2.89
N LEU A 182 8.16 9.02 -1.84
CA LEU A 182 8.25 9.64 -0.52
C LEU A 182 9.69 10.12 -0.30
N HIS A 183 9.89 11.41 -0.03
CA HIS A 183 11.21 11.97 0.25
C HIS A 183 11.45 12.02 1.76
N ASN A 184 12.55 11.43 2.22
CA ASN A 184 12.94 11.36 3.64
C ASN A 184 11.78 10.94 4.57
N PRO A 185 11.09 9.81 4.29
CA PRO A 185 9.95 9.38 5.08
C PRO A 185 10.34 9.14 6.55
N PRO A 186 9.70 9.82 7.53
CA PRO A 186 10.03 9.64 8.92
C PRO A 186 9.63 8.23 9.39
N GLY A 187 10.41 7.68 10.32
CA GLY A 187 10.21 6.32 10.80
C GLY A 187 10.94 5.26 9.98
N PHE A 188 11.62 5.60 8.88
CA PHE A 188 12.37 4.64 8.07
C PHE A 188 13.86 4.74 8.41
N TYR A 189 14.50 3.58 8.52
CA TYR A 189 15.90 3.47 8.93
C TYR A 189 16.61 2.40 8.10
N SER A 190 17.79 2.71 7.58
CA SER A 190 18.66 1.75 6.91
C SER A 190 19.73 1.24 7.87
N GLU A 191 20.23 0.04 7.55
CA GLU A 191 21.41 -0.48 8.22
C GLU A 191 22.64 0.40 7.91
N ARG A 192 23.37 0.75 8.97
CA ARG A 192 24.65 1.45 8.92
C ARG A 192 25.76 0.46 8.54
N ALA A 193 25.72 -0.09 7.33
CA ALA A 193 26.72 -1.02 6.84
C ALA A 193 27.37 -0.52 5.55
N SER A 194 28.63 -0.90 5.33
CA SER A 194 29.41 -0.62 4.12
C SER A 194 29.05 -1.53 2.92
N SER A 195 28.11 -2.48 3.09
CA SER A 195 27.89 -3.57 2.13
C SER A 195 26.43 -3.95 1.86
N GLY A 196 25.46 -3.10 2.20
CA GLY A 196 24.07 -3.34 1.78
C GLY A 196 23.06 -2.44 2.47
N GLU A 197 22.48 -1.51 1.71
CA GLU A 197 21.43 -0.56 2.16
C GLU A 197 20.01 -1.15 2.02
N ASN A 198 19.91 -2.46 1.74
CA ASN A 198 18.66 -3.10 1.31
C ASN A 198 17.76 -3.57 2.46
N TYR A 199 18.17 -3.31 3.69
CA TYR A 199 17.39 -3.68 4.86
C TYR A 199 16.88 -2.44 5.57
N ILE A 200 15.56 -2.24 5.48
CA ILE A 200 14.89 -1.07 6.02
C ILE A 200 14.05 -1.49 7.22
N LYS A 201 14.33 -0.88 8.37
CA LYS A 201 13.53 -1.01 9.59
C LYS A 201 12.60 0.18 9.73
N ILE A 202 11.37 -0.09 10.17
CA ILE A 202 10.33 0.92 10.33
C ILE A 202 9.94 1.08 11.79
N LEU A 203 10.03 2.29 12.30
CA LEU A 203 9.70 2.67 13.67
C LEU A 203 8.29 3.25 13.73
N MET A 204 7.34 2.48 14.27
CA MET A 204 5.95 2.93 14.44
C MET A 204 5.82 4.02 15.51
N ASP A 205 4.64 4.61 15.64
CA ASP A 205 4.35 5.68 16.60
C ASP A 205 4.82 5.31 18.02
N SER A 206 5.48 6.27 18.66
CA SER A 206 5.98 6.26 20.04
C SER A 206 5.02 5.74 21.11
N LYS A 207 3.71 5.77 20.86
CA LYS A 207 2.72 5.19 21.78
C LYS A 207 2.78 3.67 21.84
N GLU A 208 3.19 3.03 20.76
CA GLU A 208 3.26 1.57 20.62
C GLU A 208 4.66 1.04 20.93
N HIS A 209 5.70 1.87 20.73
CA HIS A 209 7.08 1.52 21.08
C HIS A 209 7.57 2.27 22.31
N LYS A 210 7.69 1.56 23.43
CA LYS A 210 8.41 2.10 24.60
C LYS A 210 9.91 2.09 24.32
N PHE A 211 10.48 3.25 24.04
CA PHE A 211 11.93 3.42 24.04
C PHE A 211 12.48 3.21 25.45
N GLY A 212 13.69 2.65 25.54
CA GLY A 212 14.43 2.66 26.81
C GLY A 212 14.58 4.10 27.33
N GLN A 213 14.42 4.28 28.63
CA GLN A 213 14.19 5.55 29.32
C GLN A 213 15.35 6.58 29.27
N ASP A 214 16.43 6.28 28.55
CA ASP A 214 17.74 6.98 28.66
C ASP A 214 18.15 7.81 27.43
N SER A 215 17.27 8.06 26.46
CA SER A 215 17.63 8.87 25.28
C SER A 215 17.09 10.29 25.34
N GLU A 216 17.98 11.28 25.46
CA GLU A 216 17.71 12.70 25.15
C GLU A 216 17.21 12.91 23.71
N ILE A 217 17.45 11.92 22.85
CA ILE A 217 17.10 11.93 21.43
C ILE A 217 15.73 11.30 21.26
N ASN A 218 14.83 11.99 20.57
CA ASN A 218 13.54 11.47 20.14
C ASN A 218 13.64 11.03 18.67
N PRO A 219 13.81 9.73 18.37
CA PRO A 219 13.95 9.25 17.00
C PRO A 219 12.64 9.47 16.21
N PRO A 220 12.71 9.93 14.93
CA PRO A 220 11.52 10.08 14.09
C PRO A 220 10.77 8.75 13.96
N CYS A 221 9.51 8.75 14.33
CA CYS A 221 8.58 7.63 14.11
C CYS A 221 7.74 7.88 12.86
N LEU A 222 6.99 6.87 12.41
CA LEU A 222 5.98 7.03 11.35
C LEU A 222 5.07 8.23 11.63
N GLY A 223 4.85 9.06 10.62
CA GLY A 223 4.12 10.31 10.78
C GLY A 223 3.94 11.07 9.48
N TYR A 224 3.91 12.39 9.54
CA TYR A 224 3.74 13.23 8.36
C TYR A 224 5.01 13.26 7.51
N VAL A 225 4.86 13.01 6.21
CA VAL A 225 5.94 13.15 5.23
C VAL A 225 5.95 14.58 4.74
N ASN A 226 7.13 15.22 4.78
CA ASN A 226 7.27 16.63 4.41
C ASN A 226 7.11 16.85 2.90
N ASP A 227 7.61 15.91 2.09
CA ASP A 227 7.60 16.01 0.64
C ASP A 227 7.31 14.66 0.00
N PHE A 228 6.42 14.66 -0.98
CA PHE A 228 6.01 13.48 -1.72
C PHE A 228 5.58 13.87 -3.13
N ASN A 229 5.77 12.94 -4.07
CA ASN A 229 5.39 13.11 -5.46
C ASN A 229 4.46 11.98 -5.91
N ILE A 230 3.42 12.33 -6.66
CA ILE A 230 2.58 11.37 -7.37
C ILE A 230 2.80 11.60 -8.85
N LYS A 231 3.20 10.55 -9.57
CA LYS A 231 3.44 10.58 -11.00
C LYS A 231 2.48 9.62 -11.69
N ILE A 232 1.73 10.14 -12.65
CA ILE A 232 0.81 9.38 -13.49
C ILE A 232 1.41 9.32 -14.89
N ILE A 233 1.56 8.12 -15.43
CA ILE A 233 2.00 7.89 -16.80
C ILE A 233 0.84 7.30 -17.59
N GLN A 234 0.61 7.88 -18.77
CA GLN A 234 -0.42 7.48 -19.71
C GLN A 234 0.23 7.27 -21.09
N ARG A 235 -0.13 6.19 -21.76
CA ARG A 235 0.25 5.90 -23.14
C ARG A 235 -0.88 6.36 -24.05
N HIS A 236 -0.58 7.36 -24.87
CA HIS A 236 -1.44 7.71 -25.98
C HIS A 236 -0.99 6.93 -27.19
N TYR A 237 -1.79 5.96 -27.62
CA TYR A 237 -1.62 5.34 -28.92
C TYR A 237 -2.09 6.35 -29.97
N TRP A 238 -1.15 6.83 -30.80
CA TRP A 238 -1.51 7.54 -32.01
C TRP A 238 -2.14 6.52 -32.95
N ILE A 239 -3.46 6.54 -33.04
CA ILE A 239 -4.16 5.85 -34.11
C ILE A 239 -3.94 6.73 -35.33
N GLU A 240 -3.04 6.32 -36.23
CA GLU A 240 -2.98 6.94 -37.55
C GLU A 240 -4.38 6.82 -38.15
N PRO A 241 -5.00 7.93 -38.60
CA PRO A 241 -6.28 7.83 -39.28
C PRO A 241 -6.07 6.94 -40.49
N ASP A 242 -6.74 5.78 -40.53
CA ASP A 242 -6.72 4.91 -41.70
C ASP A 242 -7.16 5.75 -42.91
N GLU A 243 -6.22 6.05 -43.81
CA GLU A 243 -6.46 6.88 -45.00
C GLU A 243 -7.35 6.17 -46.06
N GLU A 244 -7.97 5.03 -45.72
CA GLU A 244 -8.68 4.16 -46.68
C GLU A 244 -10.22 4.20 -46.63
N GLU A 245 -10.88 5.06 -45.84
CA GLU A 245 -12.34 5.25 -45.93
C GLU A 245 -12.74 6.64 -46.48
N GLN A 246 -12.31 6.93 -47.71
CA GLN A 246 -12.97 7.91 -48.60
C GLN A 246 -13.71 7.24 -49.77
N HIS A 247 -14.23 6.03 -49.57
CA HIS A 247 -15.23 5.49 -50.48
C HIS A 247 -16.62 5.59 -49.85
N GLU A 248 -17.45 6.42 -50.48
CA GLU A 248 -18.90 6.49 -50.29
C GLU A 248 -19.51 5.09 -50.10
N VAL A 249 -19.94 4.78 -48.89
CA VAL A 249 -21.01 3.80 -48.68
C VAL A 249 -22.12 4.52 -47.92
N GLU A 250 -23.24 4.61 -48.62
CA GLU A 250 -24.52 5.07 -48.11
C GLU A 250 -24.86 4.39 -46.78
N LYS A 251 -25.36 5.20 -45.83
CA LYS A 251 -26.30 4.84 -44.75
C LYS A 251 -26.41 3.34 -44.44
N GLU A 252 -25.65 2.88 -43.46
CA GLU A 252 -26.11 1.77 -42.63
C GLU A 252 -26.18 2.19 -41.16
N GLU A 253 -27.26 1.72 -40.55
CA GLU A 253 -27.76 2.09 -39.24
C GLU A 253 -26.82 1.66 -38.12
N VAL A 254 -26.93 2.39 -37.02
CA VAL A 254 -26.38 2.08 -35.71
C VAL A 254 -26.78 0.64 -35.32
N ILE A 255 -25.83 -0.29 -35.40
CA ILE A 255 -25.93 -1.60 -34.75
C ILE A 255 -24.96 -1.61 -33.57
N GLU A 256 -25.54 -1.55 -32.38
CA GLU A 256 -24.89 -1.79 -31.09
C GLU A 256 -24.10 -3.11 -31.09
N THR A 257 -22.82 -3.03 -30.72
CA THR A 257 -22.15 -3.75 -29.60
C THR A 257 -22.60 -5.16 -29.15
N GLN A 258 -23.23 -5.98 -30.00
CA GLN A 258 -23.51 -7.40 -29.72
C GLN A 258 -22.52 -8.35 -30.41
N GLN A 259 -21.85 -7.93 -31.49
CA GLN A 259 -20.98 -8.80 -32.28
C GLN A 259 -19.69 -9.23 -31.57
N ASP A 260 -19.14 -8.41 -30.65
CA ASP A 260 -17.96 -8.79 -29.88
C ASP A 260 -18.26 -9.81 -28.76
N LEU A 261 -19.51 -9.84 -28.25
CA LEU A 261 -19.92 -10.83 -27.25
C LEU A 261 -20.16 -12.20 -27.88
N GLU A 262 -20.72 -12.25 -29.09
CA GLU A 262 -20.96 -13.48 -29.85
C GLU A 262 -19.66 -14.15 -30.32
N ASN A 263 -18.60 -13.36 -30.57
CA ASN A 263 -17.27 -13.90 -30.90
C ASN A 263 -16.50 -14.44 -29.68
N LEU A 264 -16.87 -14.04 -28.45
CA LEU A 264 -16.25 -14.54 -27.22
C LEU A 264 -16.92 -15.81 -26.67
N LEU A 265 -18.22 -16.01 -26.91
CA LEU A 265 -18.96 -17.21 -26.50
C LEU A 265 -18.32 -18.55 -26.92
N PRO A 266 -17.88 -18.77 -28.19
CA PRO A 266 -17.26 -20.04 -28.58
C PRO A 266 -15.87 -20.27 -27.95
N ARG A 267 -15.21 -19.23 -27.43
CA ARG A 267 -13.96 -19.39 -26.67
C ARG A 267 -14.20 -19.92 -25.25
N PHE A 268 -15.33 -19.58 -24.62
CA PHE A 268 -15.68 -20.08 -23.30
C PHE A 268 -16.16 -21.54 -23.32
N GLU A 269 -16.92 -21.95 -24.33
CA GLU A 269 -17.33 -23.36 -24.50
C GLU A 269 -16.12 -24.29 -24.67
N ARG A 270 -15.05 -23.80 -25.33
CA ARG A 270 -13.81 -24.56 -25.49
C ARG A 270 -13.03 -24.73 -24.17
N ILE A 271 -13.16 -23.79 -23.24
CA ILE A 271 -12.52 -23.84 -21.93
C ILE A 271 -13.29 -24.80 -21.01
N GLU A 272 -14.62 -24.81 -21.05
CA GLU A 272 -15.43 -25.79 -20.30
C GLU A 272 -15.17 -27.24 -20.75
N ALA A 273 -14.98 -27.49 -22.04
CA ALA A 273 -14.64 -28.83 -22.53
C ALA A 273 -13.26 -29.32 -22.05
N VAL A 274 -12.29 -28.41 -21.87
CA VAL A 274 -10.93 -28.75 -21.41
C VAL A 274 -10.88 -28.87 -19.88
N LEU A 275 -11.66 -28.09 -19.14
CA LEU A 275 -11.73 -28.18 -17.66
C LEU A 275 -12.73 -29.23 -17.14
N GLY A 276 -13.70 -29.66 -17.94
CA GLY A 276 -14.63 -30.73 -17.55
C GLY A 276 -13.99 -32.12 -17.50
N PHE A 277 -12.92 -32.35 -18.28
CA PHE A 277 -12.35 -33.68 -18.46
C PHE A 277 -11.42 -34.20 -17.34
N PRO A 278 -10.80 -33.38 -16.45
CA PRO A 278 -10.01 -33.92 -15.32
C PRO A 278 -10.67 -33.82 -13.92
N LEU A 279 -11.75 -33.07 -13.71
CA LEU A 279 -12.30 -32.85 -12.36
C LEU A 279 -12.92 -34.11 -11.73
N TRP A 280 -13.60 -34.93 -12.53
CA TRP A 280 -14.18 -36.20 -12.06
C TRP A 280 -13.10 -37.23 -11.70
N VAL A 281 -11.95 -37.22 -12.39
CA VAL A 281 -10.81 -38.10 -12.09
C VAL A 281 -10.22 -37.78 -10.72
N ILE A 282 -10.08 -36.49 -10.40
CA ILE A 282 -9.63 -36.02 -9.09
C ILE A 282 -10.60 -36.48 -8.00
N LEU A 283 -11.91 -36.32 -8.23
CA LEU A 283 -12.95 -36.75 -7.29
C LEU A 283 -12.94 -38.26 -7.04
N VAL A 284 -12.80 -39.07 -8.11
CA VAL A 284 -12.65 -40.54 -7.99
C VAL A 284 -11.38 -40.90 -7.21
N MET A 285 -10.26 -40.23 -7.44
CA MET A 285 -9.03 -40.43 -6.68
C MET A 285 -9.22 -40.12 -5.19
N PHE A 286 -9.89 -39.01 -4.85
CA PHE A 286 -10.20 -38.66 -3.46
C PHE A 286 -11.12 -39.70 -2.81
N CYS A 287 -12.14 -40.20 -3.51
CA CYS A 287 -13.00 -41.26 -2.99
C CYS A 287 -12.21 -42.55 -2.71
N ILE A 288 -11.31 -42.97 -3.61
CA ILE A 288 -10.47 -44.16 -3.40
C ILE A 288 -9.55 -43.99 -2.18
N LEU A 289 -8.93 -42.82 -2.04
CA LEU A 289 -8.08 -42.50 -0.89
C LEU A 289 -8.88 -42.48 0.42
N PHE A 290 -10.09 -41.93 0.40
CA PHE A 290 -10.99 -41.88 1.56
C PHE A 290 -11.47 -43.28 1.97
N PHE A 291 -11.84 -44.13 1.01
CA PHE A 291 -12.19 -45.53 1.28
C PHE A 291 -11.01 -46.30 1.86
N LYS A 292 -9.79 -46.12 1.32
CA LYS A 292 -8.59 -46.73 1.91
C LYS A 292 -8.37 -46.24 3.34
N PHE A 293 -8.54 -44.96 3.61
CA PHE A 293 -8.36 -44.41 4.96
C PHE A 293 -9.33 -45.02 5.99
N ILE A 294 -10.61 -45.21 5.62
CA ILE A 294 -11.63 -45.78 6.51
C ILE A 294 -11.42 -47.28 6.78
N PHE A 295 -11.02 -48.06 5.77
CA PHE A 295 -10.97 -49.52 5.88
C PHE A 295 -9.60 -50.09 6.29
N LEU A 296 -8.55 -49.27 6.33
CA LEU A 296 -7.21 -49.69 6.77
C LEU A 296 -6.88 -49.28 8.22
N GLN A 297 -7.87 -48.79 8.97
CA GLN A 297 -7.78 -48.42 10.38
C GLN A 297 -8.53 -49.43 11.25
#